data_AF-A0A7W8DM96-F1
#
_entry.id   AF-A0A7W8DM96-F1
#
_cell.length_a   1.000
_cell.length_b   1.000
_cell.length_c   1.000
_cell.angle_alpha   90.00
_cell.angle_beta   90.00
_cell.angle_gamma   90.00
#
_symmetry.space_group_name_H-M   'P 1'
#
loop_
_entity.id
_entity.type
_entity.pdbx_description
1 polymer ?
#
loop_
_entity_poly.entity_id
_entity_poly.type
_entity_poly.pdbx_seq_one_letter_code
_entity_poly.pdbx_strand_id
1 'polypeptide(L)' 'MPRLSRYSPAEKAAIVAAARSMIRKGESCKNIALQLGVNQPSLRGWLREATLNMLYPPLPPCMPRNRSAQ' A
#
# COMPACT_ATOMS: atom_id res chain seq x y z
N MET A 1 -12.29 -15.99 -12.99
CA MET A 1 -12.59 -14.54 -13.09
C MET A 1 -11.98 -13.84 -11.88
N PRO A 2 -10.99 -12.95 -12.02
CA PRO A 2 -10.50 -12.18 -10.89
C PRO A 2 -11.63 -11.29 -10.38
N ARG A 3 -11.99 -11.40 -9.09
CA ARG A 3 -12.98 -10.50 -8.49
C ARG A 3 -12.41 -9.08 -8.57
N LEU A 4 -13.11 -8.20 -9.28
CA LEU A 4 -12.82 -6.76 -9.28
C LEU A 4 -12.68 -6.31 -7.83
N SER A 5 -11.50 -5.77 -7.49
CA SER A 5 -11.26 -5.24 -6.15
C SER A 5 -12.27 -4.12 -5.93
N ARG A 6 -13.01 -4.17 -4.81
CA ARG A 6 -14.08 -3.22 -4.49
C ARG A 6 -13.60 -1.77 -4.36
N TYR A 7 -12.28 -1.56 -4.31
CA TYR A 7 -11.62 -0.27 -4.13
C TYR A 7 -10.64 -0.03 -5.28
N SER A 8 -10.73 1.13 -5.91
CA SER A 8 -9.74 1.58 -6.88
C SER A 8 -8.37 1.82 -6.21
N PRO A 9 -7.27 1.85 -6.99
CA PRO A 9 -5.94 2.17 -6.45
C PRO A 9 -5.90 3.52 -5.72
N ALA A 10 -6.60 4.53 -6.24
CA ALA A 10 -6.69 5.85 -5.64
C ALA A 10 -7.44 5.82 -4.30
N GLU A 11 -8.58 5.11 -4.23
CA GLU A 11 -9.32 4.94 -2.98
C GLU A 11 -8.50 4.21 -1.91
N LYS A 12 -7.78 3.14 -2.29
CA LYS A 12 -6.87 2.45 -1.36
C LYS A 12 -5.82 3.38 -0.80
N ALA A 13 -5.19 4.21 -1.64
CA ALA A 13 -4.18 5.17 -1.21
C ALA A 13 -4.75 6.20 -0.22
N ALA A 14 -5.97 6.71 -0.47
CA ALA A 14 -6.67 7.62 0.42
C ALA A 14 -6.98 6.97 1.79
N ILE A 15 -7.49 5.73 1.78
CA ILE A 15 -7.78 4.95 3.00
C ILE A 15 -6.50 4.74 3.81
N VAL A 16 -5.39 4.37 3.16
CA VAL A 16 -4.10 4.17 3.83
C VAL A 16 -3.56 5.48 4.42
N ALA A 17 -3.69 6.60 3.72
CA ALA A 17 -3.28 7.91 4.23
C ALA A 17 -4.09 8.35 5.45
N ALA A 18 -5.41 8.17 5.41
CA ALA A 18 -6.30 8.42 6.54
C ALA A 18 -5.97 7.52 7.74
N ALA A 19 -5.80 6.23 7.49
CA ALA A 19 -5.42 5.25 8.53
C ALA A 19 -4.10 5.60 9.20
N ARG A 20 -3.06 6.01 8.44
CA ARG A 20 -1.78 6.45 9.02
C ARG A 20 -1.94 7.67 9.92
N SER A 21 -2.80 8.62 9.54
CA SER A 21 -3.06 9.81 10.35
C SER A 21 -3.74 9.45 11.68
N MET A 22 -4.66 8.48 11.66
CA MET A 22 -5.30 7.97 12.88
C MET A 22 -4.34 7.14 13.74
N ILE A 23 -3.48 6.31 13.14
CA ILE A 23 -2.44 5.56 13.88
C ILE A 23 -1.52 6.51 14.64
N ARG A 24 -1.12 7.65 14.04
CA ARG A 24 -0.31 8.66 14.74
C ARG A 24 -1.02 9.27 15.95
N LYS A 25 -2.35 9.28 15.97
CA LYS A 25 -3.17 9.72 17.12
C LYS A 25 -3.32 8.64 18.19
N GLY A 26 -2.78 7.44 17.97
CA GLY A 26 -2.89 6.30 18.90
C GLY A 26 -4.14 5.44 18.71
N GLU A 27 -4.91 5.65 17.65
CA GLU A 27 -6.09 4.82 17.35
C GLU A 27 -5.69 3.39 16.95
N SER A 28 -6.50 2.41 17.36
CA SER A 28 -6.26 1.01 17.01
C SER A 28 -6.68 0.69 15.57
N CYS A 29 -5.93 -0.18 14.89
CA CYS A 29 -6.28 -0.61 13.53
C CYS A 29 -7.69 -1.21 13.41
N LYS A 30 -8.23 -1.82 14.47
CA LYS A 30 -9.61 -2.35 14.47
C LYS A 30 -10.63 -1.22 14.41
N ASN A 31 -10.42 -0.17 15.19
CA ASN A 31 -11.32 0.98 15.25
C ASN A 31 -11.26 1.79 13.95
N ILE A 32 -10.05 1.99 13.41
CA ILE A 32 -9.82 2.65 12.13
C ILE A 32 -10.51 1.91 10.98
N ALA A 33 -10.40 0.58 10.96
CA ALA A 33 -11.05 -0.26 9.95
C ALA A 33 -12.58 -0.11 10.00
N LEU A 34 -13.15 -0.08 11.22
CA LEU A 34 -14.58 0.14 11.43
C LEU A 34 -15.02 1.52 10.94
N GLN A 35 -14.28 2.58 11.30
CA GLN A 35 -14.60 3.96 10.89
C GLN A 35 -14.52 4.16 9.38
N LEU A 36 -13.57 3.50 8.71
CA LEU A 36 -13.39 3.59 7.27
C LEU A 36 -14.24 2.57 6.49
N GLY A 37 -15.02 1.72 7.16
CA GLY A 37 -15.86 0.70 6.53
C GLY A 37 -15.06 -0.38 5.77
N VAL A 38 -13.79 -0.60 6.13
CA VAL A 38 -12.90 -1.56 5.48
C VAL A 38 -12.60 -2.76 6.36
N ASN A 39 -12.32 -3.89 5.72
CA ASN A 39 -11.89 -5.08 6.45
C ASN A 39 -10.51 -4.85 7.07
N GLN A 40 -10.41 -5.07 8.39
CA GLN A 40 -9.16 -4.97 9.13
C GLN A 40 -7.97 -5.74 8.50
N PRO A 41 -8.11 -7.01 8.05
CA PRO A 41 -6.98 -7.71 7.42
C PRO A 41 -6.53 -7.07 6.11
N SER A 42 -7.47 -6.53 5.33
CA SER A 42 -7.15 -5.80 4.09
C SER A 42 -6.39 -4.51 4.39
N LEU A 43 -6.86 -3.73 5.38
CA LEU A 43 -6.20 -2.51 5.81
C LEU A 43 -4.77 -2.77 6.30
N ARG A 44 -4.57 -3.83 7.10
CA ARG A 44 -3.25 -4.22 7.59
C ARG A 44 -2.31 -4.62 6.44
N GLY A 45 -2.84 -5.34 5.45
CA GLY A 45 -2.11 -5.68 4.22
C GLY A 45 -1.64 -4.44 3.47
N TRP A 46 -2.54 -3.48 3.21
CA TRP A 46 -2.22 -2.26 2.48
C TRP A 46 -1.25 -1.35 3.22
N LEU A 47 -1.37 -1.24 4.55
CA LEU A 47 -0.41 -0.49 5.37
C LEU A 47 0.99 -1.10 5.27
N ARG A 48 1.09 -2.43 5.32
CA ARG A 48 2.37 -3.13 5.17
C ARG A 48 2.95 -2.91 3.78
N GLU A 49 2.15 -3.06 2.74
CA GLU A 49 2.55 -2.86 1.34
C GLU A 49 3.03 -1.41 1.10
N ALA A 50 2.30 -0.41 1.60
CA ALA A 50 2.71 0.99 1.52
C ALA A 50 4.03 1.26 2.28
N THR A 51 4.24 0.58 3.40
CA THR A 51 5.48 0.69 4.19
C THR A 51 6.65 0.06 3.45
N LEU A 52 6.44 -1.11 2.84
CA LEU A 52 7.45 -1.77 2.01
C LEU A 52 7.80 -0.94 0.78
N ASN A 53 6.83 -0.32 0.13
CA ASN A 53 7.09 0.56 -1.02
C ASN A 53 7.92 1.79 -0.62
N MET A 54 7.71 2.32 0.59
CA MET A 54 8.56 3.40 1.15
C MET A 54 9.97 2.94 1.54
N LEU A 55 10.11 1.74 2.12
CA LEU A 55 11.40 1.21 2.59
C LEU A 55 12.25 0.63 1.46
N TYR A 56 11.61 0.03 0.48
CA TYR A 56 12.20 -0.68 -0.64
C TYR A 56 11.58 -0.15 -1.93
N PRO A 57 11.94 1.07 -2.36
CA PRO A 57 11.53 1.54 -3.67
C PRO A 57 12.04 0.54 -4.73
N PRO A 58 11.24 0.25 -5.77
CA PRO A 58 11.67 -0.68 -6.82
C PRO A 58 12.99 -0.17 -7.40
N LEU A 59 14.00 -1.04 -7.39
CA LEU A 59 15.28 -0.73 -8.01
C LEU A 59 15.02 -0.38 -9.48
N PRO A 60 15.69 0.64 -10.02
CA PRO A 60 15.62 0.90 -11.45
C PRO A 60 15.98 -0.40 -12.19
N PRO A 61 15.25 -0.76 -13.26
CA PRO A 61 15.53 -1.97 -14.01
C PRO A 61 17.01 -1.96 -14.38
N CYS A 62 17.73 -3.02 -13.98
CA CYS A 62 19.14 -3.18 -14.27
C CYS A 62 19.34 -2.93 -15.77
N MET A 63 20.01 -1.84 -16.13
CA MET A 63 20.21 -1.52 -17.54
C MET A 63 20.88 -2.72 -18.20
N PRO A 64 20.37 -3.21 -19.33
CA PRO A 64 21.00 -4.29 -20.04
C PRO A 64 22.44 -3.88 -20.31
N ARG A 65 23.39 -4.71 -19.88
CA ARG A 65 24.81 -4.47 -20.09
C ARG A 65 25.02 -4.38 -21.60
N ASN A 66 25.19 -3.16 -22.12
CA ASN A 66 25.57 -2.95 -23.51
C ASN A 66 26.84 -3.75 -23.74
N ARG A 67 26.69 -4.90 -24.41
CA ARG A 67 27.82 -5.55 -25.06
C ARG A 67 28.12 -4.65 -26.24
N SER A 68 28.93 -3.62 -25.99
CA SER A 68 29.61 -2.89 -27.05
C SER A 68 30.40 -3.93 -27.83
N ALA A 69 29.86 -4.32 -28.98
CA ALA A 69 30.56 -5.12 -29.95
C ALA A 69 31.64 -4.23 -30.54
N GLN A 70 32.90 -4.61 -30.33
CA GLN A 70 34.04 -4.10 -31.08
C GLN A 70 35.03 -5.24 -31.30
#